data_AF-A0ABD4K489-F1
#
_entry.id   AF-A0ABD4K489-F1
#
_cell.length_a   1.000
_cell.length_b   1.000
_cell.length_c   1.000
_cell.angle_alpha   90.00
_cell.angle_beta   90.00
_cell.angle_gamma   90.00
#
_symmetry.space_group_name_H-M   'P 1'
#
loop_
_entity.id
_entity.type
_entity.pdbx_description
1 polymer ?
#
loop_
_entity_poly.entity_id
_entity_poly.type
_entity_poly.pdbx_seq_one_letter_code
_entity_poly.pdbx_strand_id
1 'polypeptide(L)'
;LKEIETRPGSIVRGVVVAIDKDVVLVDAGLKSESAIPAEQFKNAQGELEIQVGDEVDVALDAVEDGFGETLLSREKAKRHEAWITLEKAYEDAETVTGVINGKVKGGFTVELNGIRAFLPGSLVDVRPVRDT
;
A
#
# COMPACT_ATOMS: atom_id res chain seq x y z
N LEU A 1 28.24 19.50 13.91
CA LEU A 1 27.15 18.51 13.85
C LEU A 1 26.15 19.04 12.84
N LYS A 2 26.09 18.49 11.62
CA LYS A 2 25.16 18.95 10.60
C LYS A 2 23.78 18.43 10.95
N GLU A 3 22.84 19.31 11.31
CA GLU A 3 21.42 19.01 11.35
C GLU A 3 20.95 18.76 9.93
N ILE A 4 20.79 17.49 9.58
CA ILE A 4 20.03 17.10 8.38
C ILE A 4 18.56 17.16 8.82
N GLU A 5 17.82 18.13 8.28
CA GLU A 5 16.35 18.16 8.39
C GLU A 5 15.79 16.90 7.70
N THR A 6 15.61 15.83 8.47
CA THR A 6 15.03 14.58 7.98
C THR A 6 13.53 14.78 7.81
N ARG A 7 13.12 15.26 6.63
CA ARG A 7 11.72 15.16 6.19
C ARG A 7 11.42 13.68 5.90
N PRO A 8 10.28 13.14 6.36
CA PRO A 8 9.87 11.80 5.98
C PRO A 8 9.76 11.72 4.45
N GLY A 9 10.35 10.68 3.85
CA GLY A 9 10.44 10.51 2.40
C GLY A 9 11.64 11.17 1.71
N SER A 10 12.61 11.70 2.46
CA SER A 10 13.90 12.11 1.88
C SER A 10 14.78 10.88 1.60
N ILE A 11 15.42 10.87 0.42
CA ILE A 11 16.41 9.87 0.04
C ILE A 11 17.77 10.33 0.54
N VAL A 12 18.44 9.48 1.32
CA VAL A 12 19.77 9.73 1.86
C VAL A 12 20.70 8.63 1.37
N ARG A 13 21.95 8.98 1.08
CA ARG A 13 22.97 8.01 0.69
C ARG A 13 23.62 7.44 1.93
N GLY A 14 23.62 6.12 2.07
CA GLY A 14 24.22 5.41 3.19
C GLY A 14 25.18 4.32 2.75
N VAL A 15 26.07 3.92 3.65
CA VAL A 15 27.07 2.87 3.42
C VAL A 15 26.67 1.61 4.18
N VAL A 16 26.73 0.46 3.54
CA VAL A 16 26.47 -0.82 4.19
C VAL A 16 27.59 -1.12 5.19
N VAL A 17 27.28 -1.18 6.49
CA VAL A 17 28.25 -1.47 7.55
C VAL A 17 28.26 -2.95 7.93
N ALA A 18 27.12 -3.64 7.81
CA ALA A 18 27.02 -5.07 8.07
C ALA A 18 25.84 -5.69 7.31
N ILE A 19 25.98 -6.96 6.98
CA ILE A 19 24.94 -7.77 6.32
C ILE A 19 24.72 -9.00 7.18
N ASP A 20 23.55 -9.08 7.83
CA ASP A 20 23.05 -10.28 8.48
C ASP A 20 22.09 -11.04 7.54
N LYS A 21 21.68 -12.24 7.94
CA LYS A 21 20.81 -13.11 7.10
C LYS A 21 19.44 -12.49 6.79
N ASP A 22 18.91 -11.71 7.74
CA ASP A 22 17.55 -11.16 7.66
C ASP A 22 17.55 -9.63 7.50
N VAL A 23 18.62 -8.95 7.93
CA VAL A 23 18.74 -7.49 7.94
C VAL A 23 20.10 -7.02 7.47
N VAL A 24 20.14 -5.84 6.86
CA VAL A 24 21.33 -5.13 6.42
C VAL A 24 21.38 -3.83 7.20
N LEU A 25 22.52 -3.58 7.85
CA LEU A 25 22.76 -2.35 8.58
C LEU A 25 23.44 -1.35 7.65
N VAL A 26 22.82 -0.17 7.51
CA VAL A 26 23.30 0.93 6.68
C VAL A 26 23.52 2.17 7.54
N ASP A 27 24.71 2.76 7.42
CA ASP A 27 25.04 4.05 8.04
C ASP A 27 24.87 5.19 7.03
N ALA A 28 23.88 6.03 7.26
CA ALA A 28 23.58 7.21 6.44
C ALA A 28 24.11 8.53 7.07
N GLY A 29 25.00 8.46 8.06
CA GLY A 29 25.50 9.62 8.79
C GLY A 29 24.47 10.25 9.74
N LEU A 30 23.48 9.45 10.14
CA LEU A 30 22.41 9.81 11.08
C LEU A 30 22.79 9.36 12.50
N LYS A 31 21.95 9.70 13.50
CA LYS A 31 22.18 9.30 14.91
C LYS A 31 22.10 7.79 15.15
N SER A 32 21.53 7.03 14.21
CA SER A 32 21.30 5.59 14.33
C SER A 32 21.48 4.91 12.99
N GLU A 33 22.05 3.71 13.03
CA GLU A 33 22.12 2.80 11.88
C GLU A 33 20.71 2.40 11.45
N SER A 34 20.50 2.31 10.15
CA SER A 34 19.23 1.86 9.57
C SER A 34 19.29 0.36 9.30
N ALA A 35 18.40 -0.39 9.94
CA ALA A 35 18.21 -1.81 9.67
C ALA A 35 17.18 -1.98 8.55
N ILE A 36 17.63 -2.45 7.39
CA ILE A 36 16.79 -2.67 6.21
C ILE A 36 16.71 -4.19 5.98
N PRO A 37 15.52 -4.77 5.74
CA PRO A 37 15.40 -6.20 5.45
C PRO A 37 16.27 -6.61 4.26
N ALA A 38 17.04 -7.69 4.43
CA ALA A 38 17.94 -8.20 3.39
C ALA A 38 17.17 -8.56 2.10
N GLU A 39 15.88 -8.84 2.19
CA GLU A 39 14.98 -9.08 1.06
C GLU A 39 14.88 -7.90 0.08
N GLN A 40 15.04 -6.65 0.53
CA GLN A 40 15.01 -5.47 -0.34
C GLN A 40 16.23 -5.37 -1.26
N PHE A 41 17.32 -6.04 -0.89
CA PHE A 41 18.56 -6.08 -1.65
C PHE A 41 18.74 -7.38 -2.44
N LYS A 42 17.71 -8.24 -2.47
CA LYS A 42 17.70 -9.46 -3.29
C LYS A 42 17.12 -9.15 -4.66
N ASN A 43 17.78 -9.65 -5.70
CA ASN A 43 17.26 -9.60 -7.06
C ASN A 43 16.14 -10.64 -7.28
N ALA A 44 15.58 -10.67 -8.49
CA ALA A 44 14.53 -11.62 -8.87
C ALA A 44 14.96 -13.10 -8.78
N GLN A 45 16.26 -13.38 -8.73
CA GLN A 45 16.83 -14.72 -8.50
C GLN A 45 17.08 -15.03 -7.02
N GLY A 46 16.86 -14.07 -6.10
CA GLY A 46 17.06 -14.24 -4.66
C GLY A 46 18.51 -14.03 -4.19
N GLU A 47 19.40 -13.54 -5.06
CA GLU A 47 20.79 -13.24 -4.74
C GLU A 47 20.93 -11.80 -4.23
N LEU A 48 21.76 -11.61 -3.19
CA LEU A 48 22.01 -10.29 -2.61
C LEU A 48 22.98 -9.53 -3.51
N GLU A 49 22.59 -8.35 -4.00
CA GLU A 49 23.41 -7.55 -4.93
C GLU A 49 24.38 -6.58 -4.26
N ILE A 50 24.39 -6.54 -2.92
CA ILE A 50 25.20 -5.60 -2.14
C ILE A 50 26.26 -6.31 -1.30
N GLN A 51 27.36 -5.62 -1.04
CA GLN A 51 28.42 -6.05 -0.15
C GLN A 51 28.65 -5.02 0.96
N VAL A 52 29.30 -5.44 2.03
CA VAL A 52 29.72 -4.52 3.10
C VAL A 52 30.69 -3.50 2.51
N GLY A 53 30.37 -2.21 2.67
CA GLY A 53 31.11 -1.09 2.11
C GLY A 53 30.47 -0.44 0.87
N ASP A 54 29.41 -1.02 0.31
CA ASP A 54 28.71 -0.43 -0.83
C ASP A 54 27.84 0.76 -0.40
N GLU A 55 27.73 1.75 -1.29
CA GLU A 55 26.85 2.91 -1.13
C GLU A 55 25.46 2.62 -1.70
N VAL A 56 24.44 2.75 -0.86
CA VAL A 56 23.03 2.52 -1.20
C VAL A 56 22.19 3.74 -0.86
N ASP A 57 21.20 4.04 -1.70
CA ASP A 57 20.24 5.11 -1.45
C ASP A 57 19.09 4.57 -0.59
N VAL A 58 18.91 5.15 0.59
CA VAL A 58 17.91 4.72 1.58
C VAL A 58 16.86 5.81 1.78
N ALA A 59 15.59 5.42 1.71
CA ALA A 59 14.47 6.32 2.00
C ALA A 59 14.16 6.29 3.50
N LEU A 60 14.02 7.47 4.10
CA LEU A 60 13.72 7.61 5.52
C LEU A 60 12.21 7.48 5.74
N ASP A 61 11.75 6.25 6.03
CA ASP A 61 10.38 6.00 6.49
C ASP A 61 10.30 6.27 7.99
N ALA A 62 9.29 7.04 8.38
CA ALA A 62 9.04 7.38 9.77
C ALA A 62 8.76 6.09 10.57
N VAL A 63 9.63 5.81 11.53
CA VAL A 63 9.44 4.71 12.48
C VAL A 63 8.34 5.09 13.45
N GLU A 64 7.13 4.59 13.22
CA GLU A 64 6.10 4.42 14.24
C GLU A 64 5.19 3.25 13.85
N ASP A 65 5.43 2.08 14.42
CA ASP A 65 4.46 1.46 15.33
C ASP A 65 4.92 0.07 15.80
N GLY A 66 5.22 -0.02 17.10
CA GLY A 66 5.68 -1.22 17.81
C GLY A 66 4.57 -2.25 18.07
N PHE A 67 3.85 -2.68 17.03
CA PHE A 67 2.91 -3.79 17.12
C PHE A 67 3.09 -4.77 15.97
N GLY A 68 4.03 -5.69 16.17
CA GLY A 68 4.32 -6.83 15.30
C GLY A 68 3.21 -7.88 15.27
N GLU A 69 2.03 -7.52 14.77
CA GLU A 69 1.07 -8.47 14.20
C GLU A 69 0.51 -7.91 12.89
N THR A 70 1.34 -7.89 11.84
CA THR A 70 0.79 -7.74 10.49
C THR A 70 0.16 -9.07 10.08
N LEU A 71 -1.07 -9.31 10.51
CA LEU A 71 -1.92 -10.33 9.89
C LEU A 71 -2.19 -9.89 8.44
N LEU A 72 -1.24 -10.22 7.55
CA LEU A 72 -1.27 -9.96 6.11
C LEU A 72 -2.30 -10.89 5.45
N SER A 73 -3.57 -10.57 5.66
CA SER A 73 -4.65 -11.18 4.90
C SER A 73 -4.64 -10.61 3.47
N ARG A 74 -4.39 -11.48 2.48
CA ARG A 74 -4.58 -11.21 1.04
C ARG A 74 -5.89 -10.48 0.69
N GLU A 75 -6.89 -10.61 1.55
CA GLU A 75 -8.17 -9.93 1.44
C GLU A 75 -8.07 -8.40 1.56
N LYS A 76 -7.18 -7.87 2.41
CA LYS A 76 -6.97 -6.41 2.53
C LYS A 76 -6.27 -5.85 1.29
N ALA A 77 -5.28 -6.57 0.74
CA ALA A 77 -4.57 -6.15 -0.47
C ALA A 77 -5.52 -6.03 -1.68
N LYS A 78 -6.40 -7.02 -1.89
CA LYS A 78 -7.40 -6.98 -2.96
C LYS A 78 -8.40 -5.83 -2.82
N ARG A 79 -8.83 -5.52 -1.59
CA ARG A 79 -9.70 -4.37 -1.35
C ARG A 79 -9.01 -3.04 -1.62
N HIS A 80 -7.71 -2.94 -1.31
CA HIS A 80 -6.95 -1.73 -1.53
C HIS A 80 -6.78 -1.41 -3.02
N GLU A 81 -6.50 -2.43 -3.84
CA GLU A 81 -6.41 -2.30 -5.30
C GLU A 81 -7.75 -1.90 -5.93
N ALA A 82 -8.84 -2.52 -5.47
CA ALA A 82 -10.20 -2.14 -5.89
C ALA A 82 -10.55 -0.70 -5.47
N TRP A 83 -10.06 -0.25 -4.31
CA TRP A 83 -10.28 1.12 -3.83
C TRP A 83 -9.59 2.16 -4.71
N ILE A 84 -8.32 1.93 -5.05
CA ILE A 84 -7.56 2.80 -5.97
C ILE A 84 -8.26 2.91 -7.33
N THR A 85 -8.84 1.80 -7.81
CA THR A 85 -9.57 1.78 -9.08
C THR A 85 -10.84 2.62 -9.01
N LEU A 86 -11.58 2.53 -7.90
CA LEU A 86 -12.78 3.34 -7.69
C LEU A 86 -12.47 4.83 -7.49
N GLU A 87 -11.37 5.15 -6.83
CA GLU A 87 -10.92 6.53 -6.60
C GLU A 87 -10.56 7.20 -7.93
N LYS A 88 -9.86 6.50 -8.83
CA LYS A 88 -9.61 6.98 -10.20
C LYS A 88 -10.91 7.18 -10.98
N ALA A 89 -11.81 6.20 -10.95
CA ALA A 89 -13.10 6.32 -11.63
C ALA A 89 -13.94 7.49 -11.08
N TYR A 90 -13.83 7.80 -9.80
CA TYR A 90 -14.49 8.96 -9.20
C TYR A 90 -13.87 10.28 -9.69
N GLU A 91 -12.54 10.38 -9.72
CA GLU A 91 -11.81 11.56 -10.22
C GLU A 91 -12.11 11.82 -11.70
N ASP A 92 -12.15 10.76 -12.51
CA ASP A 92 -12.42 10.82 -13.95
C ASP A 92 -13.93 10.92 -14.29
N ALA A 93 -14.80 10.96 -13.26
CA ALA A 93 -16.25 10.92 -13.39
C ALA A 93 -16.75 9.76 -14.30
N GLU A 94 -16.05 8.63 -14.26
CA GLU A 94 -16.32 7.45 -15.05
C GLU A 94 -17.42 6.59 -14.42
N THR A 95 -18.32 6.06 -15.25
CA THR A 95 -19.37 5.15 -14.80
C THR A 95 -18.82 3.79 -14.43
N VAL A 96 -18.99 3.39 -13.17
CA VAL A 96 -18.60 2.05 -12.67
C VAL A 96 -19.80 1.10 -12.68
N THR A 97 -19.60 -0.10 -13.23
CA THR A 97 -20.60 -1.16 -13.20
C THR A 97 -20.50 -1.97 -11.90
N GLY A 98 -21.65 -2.20 -11.24
CA GLY A 98 -21.74 -3.00 -10.02
C GLY A 98 -22.96 -3.92 -10.01
N VAL A 99 -22.91 -4.95 -9.18
CA VAL A 99 -24.01 -5.92 -9.02
C VAL A 99 -24.79 -5.59 -7.75
N ILE A 100 -26.11 -5.52 -7.83
CA ILE A 100 -26.96 -5.32 -6.66
C ILE A 100 -27.05 -6.64 -5.89
N ASN A 101 -26.55 -6.65 -4.66
CA ASN A 101 -26.57 -7.82 -3.78
C ASN A 101 -27.81 -7.90 -2.89
N GLY A 102 -28.52 -6.80 -2.67
CA GLY A 102 -29.72 -6.82 -1.83
C GLY A 102 -30.40 -5.48 -1.67
N LYS A 103 -31.65 -5.53 -1.22
CA LYS A 103 -32.48 -4.36 -0.90
C LYS A 103 -32.52 -4.12 0.60
N VAL A 104 -32.30 -2.88 1.01
CA VAL A 104 -32.43 -2.40 2.40
C VAL A 104 -33.47 -1.29 2.49
N LYS A 105 -33.88 -0.89 3.70
CA LYS A 105 -35.02 0.03 3.92
C LYS A 105 -34.87 1.42 3.26
N GLY A 106 -33.70 1.81 2.77
CA GLY A 106 -33.45 3.11 2.11
C GLY A 106 -32.78 3.03 0.73
N GLY A 107 -32.55 1.84 0.19
CA GLY A 107 -31.77 1.68 -1.04
C GLY A 107 -31.31 0.26 -1.31
N PHE A 108 -30.21 0.14 -2.04
CA PHE A 108 -29.63 -1.12 -2.47
C PHE A 108 -28.19 -1.23 -2.02
N THR A 109 -27.78 -2.43 -1.60
CA THR A 109 -26.38 -2.76 -1.42
C THR A 109 -25.84 -3.20 -2.76
N VAL A 110 -24.82 -2.51 -3.26
CA VAL A 110 -24.16 -2.78 -4.55
C VAL A 110 -22.74 -3.28 -4.28
N GLU A 111 -22.31 -4.28 -5.00
CA GLU A 111 -20.92 -4.74 -5.00
C GLU A 111 -20.20 -4.22 -6.23
N LEU A 112 -19.12 -3.47 -6.00
CA LEU A 112 -18.26 -2.84 -6.99
C LEU A 112 -16.87 -3.44 -6.82
N ASN A 113 -16.46 -4.33 -7.73
CA ASN A 113 -15.12 -4.93 -7.74
C ASN A 113 -14.65 -5.48 -6.37
N GLY A 114 -15.55 -6.11 -5.62
CA GLY A 114 -15.25 -6.69 -4.30
C GLY A 114 -15.39 -5.72 -3.11
N ILE A 115 -15.79 -4.48 -3.36
CA ILE A 115 -16.15 -3.49 -2.33
C ILE A 115 -17.67 -3.39 -2.26
N ARG A 116 -18.22 -3.37 -1.04
CA ARG A 116 -19.65 -3.15 -0.82
C ARG A 116 -19.93 -1.66 -0.68
N ALA A 117 -20.82 -1.15 -1.52
CA ALA A 117 -21.31 0.21 -1.52
C ALA A 117 -22.82 0.27 -1.28
N PHE A 118 -23.31 1.44 -0.93
CA PHE A 118 -24.72 1.71 -0.71
C PHE A 118 -25.24 2.68 -1.79
N LEU A 119 -26.29 2.28 -2.49
CA LEU A 119 -26.99 3.10 -3.47
C LEU A 119 -28.34 3.56 -2.88
N PRO A 120 -28.55 4.87 -2.62
CA PRO A 120 -29.83 5.39 -2.15
C PRO A 120 -30.95 5.11 -3.14
N GLY A 121 -32.12 4.71 -2.64
CA GLY A 121 -33.28 4.42 -3.47
C GLY A 121 -33.84 5.64 -4.22
N SER A 122 -33.48 6.86 -3.83
CA SER A 122 -33.86 8.10 -4.54
C SER A 122 -33.07 8.33 -5.83
N LEU A 123 -31.89 7.71 -5.96
CA LEU A 123 -30.99 7.82 -7.11
C LEU A 123 -31.10 6.62 -8.07
N VAL A 124 -31.99 5.68 -7.77
CA VAL A 124 -32.21 4.51 -8.62
C VAL A 124 -33.25 4.87 -9.68
N ASP A 125 -32.88 4.75 -10.95
CA ASP A 125 -33.84 4.80 -12.06
C ASP A 125 -34.20 3.37 -12.45
N VAL A 126 -35.21 2.80 -11.80
CA VAL A 126 -35.69 1.45 -12.11
C VAL A 126 -36.73 1.58 -13.21
N ARG A 127 -36.34 1.35 -14.47
CA ARG A 127 -37.30 0.86 -15.46
C ARG A 127 -37.52 -0.63 -15.18
N PRO A 128 -38.73 -1.07 -14.77
CA PRO A 128 -38.99 -2.49 -14.63
C PRO A 128 -38.88 -3.13 -16.02
N VAL A 129 -37.90 -4.03 -16.19
CA VAL A 129 -37.92 -4.98 -17.31
C VAL A 129 -39.06 -5.95 -17.02
N ARG A 130 -40.14 -5.81 -17.80
CA ARG A 130 -41.21 -6.80 -17.84
C ARG A 130 -40.64 -8.06 -18.48
N ASP A 131 -40.51 -9.13 -17.69
CA ASP A 131 -40.39 -10.48 -18.25
C ASP A 131 -41.64 -10.76 -19.08
N THR A 132 -41.45 -11.11 -20.36
CA THR A 132 -42.47 -11.70 -21.24
C THR A 132 -42.03 -13.11 -21.57
#